data_AF-A0A847X017-F1
#
_entry.id   AF-A0A847X017-F1
#
_cell.length_a   1.000
_cell.length_b   1.000
_cell.length_c   1.000
_cell.angle_alpha   90.00
_cell.angle_beta   90.00
_cell.angle_gamma   90.00
#
_symmetry.space_group_name_H-M   'P 1'
#
loop_
_entity.id
_entity.type
_entity.pdbx_description
1 polymer ?
#
loop_
_entity_poly.entity_id
_entity_poly.type
_entity_poly.pdbx_seq_one_letter_code
_entity_poly.pdbx_strand_id
1 'polypeptide(L)' 'MTAMAASAEAHTASDELLLASRPLKSGAFRTELSVPDVHCGACIRRVEKSLSALPGVQNARVNLSTRRVAVEWQGR' A
#
# COMPACT_ATOMS: atom_id res chain seq x y z
N MET A 1 3.18 -34.87 -9.92
CA MET A 1 2.36 -33.84 -10.59
C MET A 1 1.30 -33.38 -9.62
N THR A 2 1.59 -32.37 -8.78
CA THR A 2 0.61 -31.76 -7.89
C THR A 2 0.67 -30.24 -8.04
N ALA A 3 -0.38 -29.72 -8.66
CA ALA A 3 -1.02 -28.40 -8.52
C ALA A 3 -0.21 -27.09 -8.65
N MET A 4 -0.38 -26.44 -9.81
CA MET A 4 -0.15 -25.01 -10.10
C MET A 4 -1.30 -24.11 -9.58
N ALA A 5 -1.80 -24.31 -8.36
CA ALA A 5 -2.99 -23.59 -7.86
C ALA A 5 -2.69 -22.31 -7.05
N ALA A 6 -1.43 -21.88 -6.92
CA ALA A 6 -1.04 -20.76 -6.05
C ALA A 6 -0.94 -19.39 -6.77
N SER A 7 -1.12 -19.33 -8.10
CA SER A 7 -0.84 -18.12 -8.87
C SER A 7 -2.05 -17.23 -9.11
N ALA A 8 -3.28 -17.78 -9.16
CA ALA A 8 -4.45 -17.01 -9.58
C ALA A 8 -4.88 -15.92 -8.57
N GLU A 9 -4.78 -16.20 -7.26
CA GLU A 9 -5.25 -15.28 -6.21
C GLU A 9 -4.27 -14.11 -5.95
N ALA A 10 -2.96 -14.36 -6.11
CA ALA A 10 -1.92 -13.33 -5.91
C ALA A 10 -1.85 -12.34 -7.09
N HIS A 11 -2.19 -12.77 -8.31
CA HIS A 11 -2.22 -11.90 -9.48
C HIS A 11 -3.42 -10.94 -9.44
N THR A 12 -4.62 -11.41 -9.06
CA THR A 12 -5.80 -10.54 -8.96
C THR A 12 -5.63 -9.42 -7.93
N ALA A 13 -5.07 -9.72 -6.75
CA ALA A 13 -4.86 -8.69 -5.72
C ALA A 13 -3.89 -7.58 -6.16
N SER A 14 -2.88 -7.93 -6.95
CA SER A 14 -1.91 -6.97 -7.49
C SER A 14 -2.55 -6.11 -8.59
N ASP A 15 -3.35 -6.72 -9.47
CA ASP A 15 -4.05 -6.02 -10.55
C ASP A 15 -5.12 -5.07 -10.01
N GLU A 16 -5.89 -5.47 -9.00
CA GLU A 16 -6.86 -4.60 -8.34
C GLU A 16 -6.18 -3.41 -7.66
N LEU A 17 -5.05 -3.64 -7.00
CA LEU A 17 -4.31 -2.58 -6.33
C LEU A 17 -3.70 -1.61 -7.35
N LEU A 18 -3.22 -2.11 -8.50
CA LEU A 18 -2.78 -1.27 -9.63
C LEU A 18 -3.93 -0.43 -10.18
N LEU A 19 -5.11 -1.02 -10.41
CA LEU A 19 -6.31 -0.33 -10.90
C LEU A 19 -6.84 0.71 -9.92
N ALA A 20 -6.74 0.45 -8.61
CA ALA A 20 -7.13 1.39 -7.56
C ALA A 20 -6.09 2.49 -7.31
N SER A 21 -4.90 2.36 -7.90
CA SER A 21 -3.79 3.30 -7.69
C SER A 21 -3.73 4.37 -8.77
N ARG A 22 -3.21 5.53 -8.38
CA ARG A 22 -2.91 6.62 -9.31
C ARG A 22 -1.45 6.53 -9.77
N PRO A 23 -1.15 6.47 -11.08
CA PRO A 23 0.22 6.52 -11.55
C PRO A 23 0.83 7.90 -11.31
N LEU A 24 2.12 7.93 -10.97
CA LEU A 24 2.95 9.12 -10.80
C LEU A 24 3.94 9.24 -11.96
N LYS A 25 4.44 10.46 -12.19
CA LYS A 25 5.38 10.75 -13.30
C LYS A 25 6.69 9.96 -13.24
N SER A 26 7.08 9.48 -12.06
CA SER A 26 8.31 8.70 -11.83
C SER A 26 8.19 7.21 -12.15
N GLY A 27 7.03 6.74 -12.65
CA GLY A 27 6.76 5.30 -12.80
C GLY A 27 6.33 4.62 -11.49
N ALA A 28 6.17 5.39 -10.41
CA ALA A 28 5.60 4.93 -9.15
C ALA A 28 4.07 5.00 -9.18
N PHE A 29 3.44 4.26 -8.28
CA PHE A 29 2.00 4.27 -8.02
C PHE A 29 1.73 4.90 -6.66
N ARG A 30 0.60 5.59 -6.55
CA ARG A 30 0.07 6.10 -5.29
C ARG A 30 -1.26 5.44 -4.97
N THR A 31 -1.35 4.81 -3.80
CA THR A 31 -2.56 4.20 -3.27
C THR A 31 -2.97 4.92 -1.99
N GLU A 32 -4.27 5.14 -1.80
CA GLU A 32 -4.82 5.66 -0.55
C GLU A 32 -5.63 4.57 0.16
N LEU A 33 -5.21 4.24 1.38
CA LEU A 33 -5.81 3.19 2.20
C LEU A 33 -6.48 3.81 3.43
N SER A 34 -7.61 3.26 3.84
CA SER A 34 -8.30 3.66 5.07
C SER A 34 -7.63 3.03 6.29
N VAL A 35 -7.42 3.82 7.34
CA VAL A 35 -6.84 3.39 8.63
C VAL A 35 -7.70 3.91 9.79
N PRO A 36 -8.94 3.42 9.94
CA PRO A 36 -9.97 4.02 10.79
C PRO A 36 -9.63 4.07 12.30
N ASP A 37 -8.74 3.20 12.76
CA ASP A 37 -8.34 3.10 14.16
C ASP A 37 -7.13 3.98 14.52
N VAL A 38 -6.54 4.69 13.56
CA VAL A 38 -5.46 5.62 13.84
C VAL A 38 -6.00 6.82 14.62
N HIS A 39 -5.50 7.03 15.84
CA HIS A 39 -6.01 8.06 16.74
C HIS A 39 -4.91 8.82 17.52
N CYS A 40 -3.63 8.46 17.37
CA CYS A 40 -2.54 9.15 18.04
C CYS A 40 -1.24 9.11 17.23
N GLY A 41 -0.27 9.97 17.63
CA GLY A 41 1.04 10.05 16.98
C GLY A 41 1.86 8.75 17.05
N ALA A 42 1.66 7.92 18.07
CA ALA A 42 2.32 6.61 18.16
C ALA A 42 1.76 5.63 17.12
N CYS A 43 0.43 5.61 16.89
CA CYS A 43 -0.19 4.81 15.84
C CYS A 43 0.30 5.24 14.45
N ILE A 44 0.38 6.56 14.20
CA ILE A 44 0.94 7.10 12.95
C ILE A 44 2.34 6.54 12.69
N ARG A 45 3.26 6.73 13.66
CA ARG A 45 4.64 6.24 13.53
C ARG A 45 4.72 4.74 13.28
N ARG A 46 3.85 3.96 13.92
CA ARG A 46 3.82 2.50 13.73
C ARG A 46 3.38 2.14 12.31
N VAL A 47 2.30 2.72 11.81
CA VAL A 47 1.78 2.46 10.47
C VAL A 47 2.78 2.87 9.40
N GLU A 48 3.30 4.10 9.46
CA GLU A 48 4.28 4.60 8.49
C GLU A 48 5.54 3.74 8.49
N LYS A 49 6.10 3.42 9.67
CA LYS A 49 7.30 2.58 9.79
C LYS A 49 7.08 1.18 9.22
N SER A 50 5.94 0.55 9.49
CA SER A 50 5.63 -0.78 8.97
C SER A 50 5.50 -0.78 7.45
N LEU A 51 4.83 0.22 6.88
CA LEU A 51 4.66 0.34 5.42
C LEU A 51 5.99 0.65 4.73
N SER A 52 6.79 1.57 5.28
CA SER A 52 8.11 1.90 4.72
C SER A 52 9.12 0.75 4.79
N ALA A 53 8.87 -0.29 5.61
CA ALA A 53 9.70 -1.49 5.65
C ALA A 53 9.35 -2.48 4.53
N LEU A 54 8.24 -2.30 3.81
CA LEU A 54 7.84 -3.19 2.73
C LEU A 54 8.68 -2.92 1.47
N PRO A 55 9.14 -3.96 0.75
CA PRO A 55 9.86 -3.80 -0.50
C PRO A 55 9.05 -2.99 -1.53
N GLY A 56 9.72 -2.04 -2.20
CA GLY A 56 9.09 -1.23 -3.24
C GLY A 56 8.29 -0.03 -2.73
N VAL A 57 8.00 0.08 -1.43
CA VAL A 57 7.42 1.29 -0.84
C VAL A 57 8.51 2.36 -0.72
N GLN A 58 8.29 3.50 -1.35
CA GLN A 58 9.19 4.65 -1.32
C GLN A 58 8.78 5.66 -0.26
N ASN A 59 7.47 5.80 -0.02
CA ASN A 59 6.92 6.76 0.93
C ASN A 59 5.59 6.26 1.50
N ALA A 60 5.35 6.51 2.78
CA ALA A 60 4.08 6.26 3.44
C ALA A 60 3.81 7.39 4.43
N ARG A 61 2.65 8.06 4.27
CA ARG A 61 2.26 9.18 5.11
C ARG A 61 0.81 9.06 5.55
N VAL A 62 0.59 9.11 6.86
CA VAL A 62 -0.75 9.09 7.44
C VAL A 62 -1.26 10.52 7.60
N ASN A 63 -2.51 10.73 7.21
CA ASN A 63 -3.30 11.89 7.58
C ASN A 63 -4.30 11.49 8.66
N LEU A 64 -4.08 11.99 9.88
CA LEU A 64 -4.93 11.67 11.03
C LEU A 64 -6.34 12.24 10.89
N SER A 65 -6.47 13.45 10.32
CA SER A 65 -7.77 14.12 10.14
C SER A 65 -8.70 13.34 9.21
N THR A 66 -8.14 12.71 8.17
CA THR A 66 -8.92 11.89 7.22
C THR A 66 -8.88 10.40 7.52
N ARG A 67 -8.06 9.97 8.49
CA ARG A 67 -7.80 8.56 8.83
C ARG A 67 -7.43 7.72 7.61
N ARG A 68 -6.54 8.27 6.78
CA ARG A 68 -6.08 7.66 5.54
C ARG A 68 -4.55 7.65 5.52
N VAL A 69 -3.98 6.67 4.85
CA VAL A 69 -2.56 6.62 4.54
C VAL A 69 -2.36 6.67 3.03
N ALA A 70 -1.53 7.60 2.57
CA ALA A 70 -1.06 7.63 1.20
C ALA A 70 0.27 6.85 1.12
N VAL A 71 0.33 5.88 0.21
CA VAL A 71 1.50 5.03 -0.01
C VAL A 71 1.97 5.22 -1.43
N GLU A 72 3.25 5.58 -1.60
CA GLU A 72 3.91 5.66 -2.89
C GLU A 72 4.84 4.45 -3.03
N TRP A 73 4.65 3.65 -4.07
CA TRP A 73 5.33 2.37 -4.25
C TRP A 73 5.61 2.11 -5.74
N GLN A 74 6.52 1.18 -6.04
CA GLN A 74 6.81 0.75 -7.41
C GLN A 74 6.20 -0.63 -7.64
N GLY A 75 5.33 -0.73 -8.65
CA GLY A 75 4.81 -2.01 -9.14
C GLY A 75 5.89 -2.74 -9.91
N ARG A 76 6.11 -4.00 -9.56
CA ARG A 76 7.12 -4.85 -10.20
C ARG A 76 6.61 -5.42 -11.52
#